data_AF-A0A7J7Q3Y2-F1
#
_entry.id   AF-A0A7J7Q3Y2-F1
#
_cell.length_a   1.000
_cell.length_b   1.000
_cell.length_c   1.000
_cell.angle_alpha   90.00
_cell.angle_beta   90.00
_cell.angle_gamma   90.00
#
_symmetry.space_group_name_H-M   'P 1'
#
loop_
_entity.id
_entity.type
_entity.pdbx_description
1 polymer ?
#
loop_
_entity_poly.entity_id
_entity_poly.type
_entity_poly.pdbx_seq_one_letter_code
_entity_poly.pdbx_strand_id
1 'polypeptide(L)'
;MRVGNYENPMDPRSPMGFTFYLAIINNIFSIAGLAGVLNAQRELVIAFFAYNAAQMVFSFHFFVDMVTDTGINYSGEPPMLTAYEKASAAFLFFNFILSVAATIFAMRAVDEIRSKQREEYNRLTVLSDTLAFEADHP
;
A
#
# COMPACT_ATOMS: atom_id res chain seq x y z
N MET A 1 10.45 22.16 22.23
CA MET A 1 11.72 21.60 21.73
C MET A 1 11.67 21.71 20.21
N ARG A 2 12.46 22.60 19.59
CA ARG A 2 12.51 22.72 18.12
C ARG A 2 13.22 21.47 17.56
N VAL A 3 12.61 20.83 16.57
CA VAL A 3 13.23 19.71 15.83
C VAL A 3 13.70 20.29 14.49
N GLY A 4 14.97 20.70 14.43
CA GLY A 4 15.51 21.45 13.28
C GLY A 4 14.89 22.85 13.13
N ASN A 5 14.75 23.32 11.88
CA ASN A 5 14.17 24.62 11.53
C ASN A 5 12.63 24.66 11.59
N TYR A 6 11.96 23.58 12.01
CA TYR A 6 10.50 23.50 12.03
C TYR A 6 9.90 23.92 13.38
N GLU A 7 8.80 24.67 13.34
CA GLU A 7 8.10 25.14 14.54
C GLU A 7 7.30 24.02 15.23
N ASN A 8 6.84 23.02 14.47
CA ASN A 8 6.08 21.88 14.96
C ASN A 8 6.67 20.55 14.41
N PRO A 9 6.98 19.55 15.25
CA PRO A 9 7.44 18.23 14.78
C PRO A 9 6.42 17.46 13.94
N MET A 10 5.15 17.88 13.95
CA MET A 10 4.06 17.32 13.14
C MET A 10 3.76 18.16 11.89
N ASP A 11 4.58 19.17 11.59
CA ASP A 11 4.52 19.88 10.32
C ASP A 11 4.75 18.86 9.18
N PRO A 12 3.85 18.75 8.19
CA PRO A 12 4.02 17.84 7.05
C PRO A 12 5.33 18.01 6.28
N ARG A 13 5.96 19.19 6.39
CA ARG A 13 7.27 19.48 5.76
C ARG A 13 8.44 18.91 6.55
N SER A 14 8.22 18.54 7.81
CA SER A 14 9.22 17.87 8.63
C SER A 14 9.23 16.36 8.34
N PRO A 15 10.39 15.68 8.44
CA PRO A 15 10.47 14.23 8.21
C PRO A 15 9.50 13.41 9.08
N MET A 16 9.34 13.80 10.34
CA MET A 16 8.44 13.14 11.28
C MET A 16 6.96 13.40 10.97
N GLY A 17 6.60 14.63 10.61
CA GLY A 17 5.23 14.95 10.23
C GLY A 17 4.84 14.23 8.94
N PHE A 18 5.72 14.21 7.94
CA PHE A 18 5.50 13.46 6.70
C PHE A 18 5.25 11.97 6.97
N THR A 19 6.15 11.32 7.72
CA THR A 19 6.03 9.89 8.03
C THR A 19 4.79 9.58 8.88
N PHE A 20 4.38 10.48 9.76
CA PHE A 20 3.14 10.34 10.53
C PHE A 20 1.88 10.33 9.63
N TYR A 21 1.74 11.31 8.73
CA TYR A 21 0.59 11.33 7.81
C TYR A 21 0.62 10.18 6.82
N LEU A 22 1.81 9.81 6.33
CA LEU A 22 2.00 8.63 5.49
C LEU A 22 1.54 7.36 6.21
N ALA A 23 1.86 7.19 7.49
CA ALA A 23 1.40 6.06 8.29
C ALA A 23 -0.13 6.01 8.40
N ILE A 24 -0.81 7.14 8.55
CA ILE A 24 -2.28 7.18 8.57
C ILE A 24 -2.84 6.65 7.25
N ILE A 25 -2.34 7.14 6.11
CA ILE A 25 -2.81 6.72 4.79
C ILE A 25 -2.52 5.23 4.57
N ASN A 26 -1.33 4.75 4.94
CA ASN A 26 -0.98 3.34 4.87
C ASN A 26 -1.97 2.46 5.64
N ASN A 27 -2.38 2.89 6.84
CA ASN A 27 -3.35 2.15 7.65
C ASN A 27 -4.74 2.13 6.99
N ILE A 28 -5.21 3.24 6.42
CA ILE A 28 -6.49 3.30 5.69
C ILE A 28 -6.51 2.28 4.54
N PHE A 29 -5.48 2.29 3.70
CA PHE A 29 -5.38 1.36 2.58
C PHE A 29 -5.23 -0.09 3.05
N SER A 30 -4.52 -0.35 4.14
CA SER A 30 -4.37 -1.69 4.71
C SER A 30 -5.71 -2.25 5.20
N ILE A 31 -6.52 -1.43 5.88
CA ILE A 31 -7.86 -1.81 6.33
C ILE A 31 -8.78 -2.03 5.14
N ALA A 32 -8.78 -1.13 4.15
CA ALA A 32 -9.59 -1.26 2.95
C ALA A 32 -9.21 -2.49 2.12
N GLY A 33 -7.92 -2.77 1.98
CA GLY A 33 -7.40 -3.96 1.31
C GLY A 33 -7.84 -5.24 2.01
N LEU A 34 -7.70 -5.29 3.34
CA LEU A 34 -8.18 -6.42 4.15
C LEU A 34 -9.69 -6.63 4.00
N ALA A 35 -10.48 -5.56 4.07
CA ALA A 35 -11.92 -5.61 3.84
C ALA A 35 -12.26 -6.12 2.43
N GLY A 36 -11.48 -5.72 1.42
CA GLY A 36 -11.58 -6.22 0.06
C GLY A 36 -11.37 -7.73 -0.04
N VAL A 37 -10.33 -8.24 0.62
CA VAL A 37 -10.05 -9.69 0.65
C VAL A 37 -11.16 -10.47 1.37
N LEU A 38 -11.58 -10.01 2.55
CA LEU A 38 -12.61 -10.70 3.34
C LEU A 38 -13.97 -10.75 2.64
N ASN A 39 -14.34 -9.70 1.91
CA ASN A 39 -15.62 -9.61 1.20
C ASN A 39 -15.52 -10.03 -0.27
N ALA A 40 -14.38 -10.55 -0.73
CA ALA A 40 -14.10 -10.85 -2.13
C ALA A 40 -14.40 -9.67 -3.09
N GLN A 41 -14.23 -8.43 -2.63
CA GLN A 41 -14.42 -7.22 -3.41
C GLN A 41 -13.13 -6.86 -4.15
N ARG A 42 -13.09 -7.18 -5.45
CA ARG A 42 -11.90 -7.05 -6.30
C ARG A 42 -11.39 -5.61 -6.38
N GLU A 43 -12.29 -4.63 -6.43
CA GLU A 43 -11.97 -3.21 -6.61
C GLU A 43 -11.12 -2.68 -5.44
N LEU A 44 -11.46 -3.05 -4.21
CA LEU A 44 -10.71 -2.67 -3.01
C LEU A 44 -9.32 -3.31 -2.99
N VAL A 45 -9.22 -4.59 -3.40
CA VAL A 45 -7.93 -5.29 -3.47
C VAL A 45 -7.04 -4.69 -4.56
N ILE A 46 -7.60 -4.31 -5.71
CA ILE A 46 -6.86 -3.61 -6.78
C ILE A 46 -6.41 -2.23 -6.33
N ALA A 47 -7.26 -1.46 -5.64
CA ALA A 47 -6.88 -0.17 -5.09
C ALA A 47 -5.73 -0.30 -4.07
N PHE A 48 -5.80 -1.30 -3.20
CA PHE A 48 -4.72 -1.64 -2.26
C PHE A 48 -3.43 -2.04 -2.98
N PHE A 49 -3.52 -2.86 -4.03
CA PHE A 49 -2.38 -3.21 -4.89
C PHE A 49 -1.76 -1.97 -5.52
N ALA A 50 -2.55 -1.11 -6.17
CA ALA A 50 -2.06 0.07 -6.87
C ALA A 50 -1.37 1.05 -5.91
N TYR A 51 -1.96 1.25 -4.73
CA TYR A 51 -1.35 2.06 -3.67
C TYR A 51 0.01 1.51 -3.24
N ASN A 52 0.10 0.21 -2.97
CA ASN A 52 1.36 -0.40 -2.54
C ASN A 52 2.41 -0.45 -3.65
N ALA A 53 2.02 -0.64 -4.90
CA ALA A 53 2.93 -0.57 -6.04
C ALA A 53 3.58 0.83 -6.16
N ALA A 54 2.79 1.89 -5.96
CA ALA A 54 3.32 3.25 -5.91
C ALA A 54 4.21 3.49 -4.68
N GLN A 55 3.80 2.99 -3.50
CA GLN A 55 4.58 3.09 -2.27
C GLN A 55 5.94 2.41 -2.37
N MET A 56 6.06 1.30 -3.09
CA MET A 56 7.35 0.67 -3.36
C MET A 56 8.32 1.65 -4.04
N VAL A 57 7.85 2.35 -5.09
CA VAL A 57 8.69 3.27 -5.85
C VAL A 57 9.07 4.48 -4.99
N PHE A 58 8.10 5.11 -4.34
CA PHE A 58 8.34 6.31 -3.54
C PHE A 58 9.21 6.03 -2.32
N SER A 59 8.90 4.98 -1.57
CA SER A 59 9.65 4.64 -0.36
C SER A 59 11.10 4.26 -0.66
N PHE A 60 11.32 3.54 -1.77
CA PHE A 60 12.68 3.22 -2.20
C PHE A 60 13.46 4.47 -2.62
N HIS A 61 12.87 5.37 -3.40
CA HIS A 61 13.53 6.61 -3.82
C HIS A 61 13.88 7.49 -2.62
N PHE A 62 12.92 7.75 -1.72
CA PHE A 62 13.18 8.56 -0.53
C PHE A 62 14.20 7.91 0.40
N PHE A 63 14.20 6.58 0.52
CA PHE A 63 15.23 5.89 1.30
C PHE A 63 16.63 6.05 0.68
N VAL A 64 16.77 5.86 -0.63
CA VAL A 64 18.05 6.04 -1.33
C VAL A 64 18.54 7.48 -1.20
N ASP A 65 17.67 8.46 -1.41
CA ASP A 65 17.97 9.90 -1.28
C ASP A 65 18.55 10.21 0.11
N MET A 66 17.86 9.79 1.17
CA MET A 66 18.31 9.94 2.56
C MET A 66 19.67 9.25 2.84
N VAL A 67 19.92 8.08 2.24
CA VAL A 67 21.21 7.37 2.40
C VAL A 67 22.31 8.06 1.59
N THR A 68 22.02 8.57 0.41
CA THR A 68 22.96 9.34 -0.40
C THR A 68 23.39 10.61 0.34
N ASP A 69 22.45 11.32 0.98
CA ASP A 69 22.73 12.49 1.82
C ASP A 69 23.63 12.15 3.02
N THR A 70 23.56 10.92 3.56
CA THR A 70 24.51 10.50 4.61
C THR A 70 25.92 10.21 4.09
N GLY A 71 26.02 9.74 2.84
CA GLY A 71 27.27 9.23 2.26
C GLY A 71 28.06 10.29 1.50
N ILE A 72 27.38 11.26 0.90
CA ILE A 72 27.96 12.31 0.06
C ILE A 72 27.71 13.65 0.75
N ASN A 73 28.58 14.04 1.67
CA ASN A 73 28.50 15.38 2.27
C ASN A 73 28.95 16.43 1.25
N TYR A 74 28.05 17.34 0.87
CA TYR A 74 28.46 18.54 0.13
C TYR A 74 29.21 19.51 1.05
N SER A 75 30.16 20.25 0.47
CA SER A 75 30.92 21.26 1.19
C SER A 75 29.96 22.30 1.80
N GLY A 76 29.91 22.35 3.14
CA GLY A 76 29.10 23.32 3.89
C GLY A 76 27.87 22.74 4.58
N GLU A 77 27.54 21.47 4.39
CA GLU A 77 26.42 20.82 5.08
C GLU A 77 26.80 20.28 6.46
N PRO A 78 25.88 20.33 7.45
CA PRO A 78 26.14 19.79 8.77
C PRO A 78 26.42 18.29 8.68
N PRO A 79 27.49 17.79 9.33
CA PRO A 79 27.84 16.38 9.24
C PRO A 79 26.80 15.53 9.97
N MET A 80 26.29 14.52 9.26
CA MET A 80 25.37 13.47 9.73
C MET A 80 23.90 13.87 9.87
N LEU A 81 23.02 12.93 9.48
CA LEU A 81 21.58 13.02 9.74
C LEU A 81 21.27 13.09 11.23
N THR A 82 20.25 13.89 11.54
CA THR A 82 19.60 13.93 12.85
C THR A 82 18.94 12.59 13.20
N ALA A 83 18.68 12.37 14.50
CA ALA A 83 18.01 11.14 14.95
C ALA A 83 16.61 10.95 14.32
N TYR A 84 15.90 12.04 14.03
CA TYR A 84 14.58 12.02 13.42
C TYR A 84 14.62 11.63 11.94
N GLU A 85 15.63 12.10 11.21
CA GLU A 85 15.89 11.71 9.82
C GLU A 85 16.25 10.23 9.72
N LYS A 86 17.09 9.73 10.63
CA LYS A 86 17.41 8.29 10.72
C LYS A 86 16.18 7.44 11.01
N ALA A 87 15.32 7.88 11.93
CA ALA A 87 14.06 7.20 12.23
C ALA A 87 13.10 7.20 11.03
N SER A 88 13.01 8.32 10.31
CA SER A 88 12.18 8.45 9.11
C SER A 88 12.68 7.57 7.97
N ALA A 89 14.00 7.51 7.75
CA ALA A 89 14.62 6.63 6.76
C ALA A 89 14.36 5.15 7.07
N ALA A 90 14.50 4.74 8.35
CA ALA A 90 14.18 3.38 8.77
C ALA A 90 12.69 3.04 8.53
N PHE A 91 11.78 3.96 8.87
CA PHE A 91 10.36 3.81 8.59
C PHE A 91 10.09 3.59 7.10
N LEU A 92 10.67 4.43 6.23
CA LEU A 92 10.51 4.32 4.77
C LEU A 92 11.06 2.99 4.22
N PHE A 93 12.17 2.51 4.76
CA PHE A 93 12.72 1.21 4.38
C PHE A 93 11.78 0.05 4.74
N PHE A 94 11.23 0.03 5.95
CA PHE A 94 10.23 -0.98 6.32
C PHE A 94 8.94 -0.83 5.51
N ASN A 95 8.51 0.40 5.23
CA ASN A 95 7.37 0.67 4.37
C ASN A 95 7.57 0.08 2.96
N PHE A 96 8.77 0.25 2.38
CA PHE A 96 9.13 -0.38 1.11
C PHE A 96 8.98 -1.90 1.16
N ILE A 97 9.57 -2.58 2.15
CA ILE A 97 9.49 -4.04 2.28
C ILE A 97 8.03 -4.50 2.44
N LEU A 98 7.26 -3.81 3.29
CA LEU A 98 5.86 -4.13 3.52
C LEU A 98 5.03 -3.94 2.25
N SER A 99 5.28 -2.88 1.48
CA SER A 99 4.59 -2.65 0.21
C SER A 99 4.93 -3.70 -0.85
N VAL A 100 6.17 -4.21 -0.89
CA VAL A 100 6.53 -5.37 -1.74
C VAL A 100 5.70 -6.59 -1.36
N ALA A 101 5.67 -6.94 -0.07
CA ALA A 101 4.91 -8.09 0.41
C ALA A 101 3.41 -7.93 0.14
N ALA A 102 2.84 -6.76 0.44
CA ALA A 102 1.44 -6.43 0.22
C ALA A 102 1.05 -6.56 -1.25
N THR A 103 1.91 -6.12 -2.17
CA THR A 103 1.70 -6.23 -3.62
C THR A 103 1.62 -7.70 -4.05
N ILE A 104 2.51 -8.56 -3.52
CA ILE A 104 2.49 -10.01 -3.80
C ILE A 104 1.19 -10.65 -3.29
N PHE A 105 0.79 -10.36 -2.05
CA PHE A 105 -0.45 -10.90 -1.48
C PHE A 105 -1.69 -10.40 -2.22
N ALA A 106 -1.72 -9.13 -2.61
CA ALA A 106 -2.84 -8.56 -3.34
C ALA A 106 -3.01 -9.21 -4.72
N MET A 107 -1.92 -9.50 -5.45
CA MET A 107 -2.00 -10.24 -6.72
C MET A 107 -2.61 -11.63 -6.52
N ARG A 108 -2.16 -12.36 -5.50
CA ARG A 108 -2.70 -13.70 -5.18
C ARG A 108 -4.17 -13.64 -4.82
N ALA A 109 -4.59 -12.65 -4.03
CA ALA A 109 -5.98 -12.45 -3.67
C ALA A 109 -6.85 -12.12 -4.88
N VAL A 110 -6.37 -11.28 -5.82
CA VAL A 110 -7.11 -10.97 -7.05
C VAL A 110 -7.31 -12.22 -7.92
N ASP A 111 -6.29 -13.06 -8.06
CA ASP A 111 -6.40 -14.30 -8.82
C ASP A 111 -7.42 -15.27 -8.19
N GLU A 112 -7.40 -15.39 -6.86
CA GLU A 112 -8.35 -16.22 -6.13
C GLU A 112 -9.79 -15.70 -6.25
N ILE A 113 -10.01 -14.39 -6.08
CA ILE A 113 -11.32 -13.76 -6.25
C ILE A 113 -11.83 -13.98 -7.68
N ARG A 114 -10.97 -13.83 -8.69
CA ARG A 114 -11.33 -14.04 -10.08
C ARG A 114 -11.73 -15.49 -10.37
N SER A 115 -11.05 -16.48 -9.79
CA SER A 115 -11.45 -17.89 -9.91
C SER A 115 -12.84 -18.12 -9.32
N LYS A 116 -13.07 -17.65 -8.09
CA LYS A 116 -14.35 -17.80 -7.39
C LYS A 116 -15.51 -17.15 -8.15
N GLN A 117 -15.32 -15.92 -8.64
CA GLN A 117 -16.32 -15.23 -9.44
C GLN A 117 -16.66 -15.98 -10.74
N ARG A 118 -15.66 -16.59 -11.40
CA ARG A 118 -15.88 -17.39 -12.61
C ARG A 118 -16.65 -18.68 -12.31
N GLU A 119 -16.32 -19.36 -11.21
CA GLU A 119 -17.02 -20.57 -10.77
C GLU A 119 -18.48 -20.27 -10.43
N GLU A 120 -18.73 -19.17 -9.72
CA GLU A 120 -20.09 -18.72 -9.38
C GLU A 120 -20.90 -18.34 -10.63
N TYR A 121 -20.29 -17.61 -11.58
CA TYR A 121 -20.92 -17.29 -12.85
C TYR A 121 -21.29 -18.55 -13.65
N ASN A 122 -20.38 -19.53 -13.73
CA ASN A 122 -20.66 -20.80 -14.39
C ASN A 122 -21.81 -21.55 -13.72
N ARG A 123 -21.84 -21.59 -12.38
CA ARG A 123 -22.94 -22.22 -11.62
C ARG A 123 -24.28 -21.55 -11.90
N LEU A 124 -24.33 -20.21 -11.89
CA LEU A 124 -25.54 -19.45 -12.20
C LEU A 124 -26.00 -19.66 -13.65
N THR A 125 -25.06 -19.76 -14.59
CA THR A 125 -25.36 -20.05 -16.00
C THR A 125 -26.00 -21.43 -16.16
N VAL A 126 -25.43 -22.47 -15.54
CA VAL A 126 -26.00 -23.82 -15.57
C VAL A 126 -27.40 -23.87 -14.93
N LEU A 127 -27.60 -23.17 -13.80
CA LEU A 127 -28.91 -23.06 -13.16
C LEU A 127 -29.93 -22.33 -14.05
N SER A 128 -29.50 -21.28 -14.76
CA SER A 128 -30.34 -20.57 -15.73
C SER A 128 -30.77 -21.48 -16.89
N ASP A 129 -29.84 -22.28 -17.42
CA ASP A 129 -30.14 -23.23 -18.51
C ASP A 129 -31.08 -24.35 -18.07
N THR A 130 -31.00 -24.80 -16.81
CA THR A 130 -31.93 -25.80 -16.26
C THR A 130 -33.32 -25.23 -15.99
N LEU A 131 -33.41 -23.99 -15.48
CA LEU A 131 -34.68 -23.29 -15.29
C LEU A 131 -35.39 -22.97 -16.62
N ALA A 132 -34.64 -22.72 -17.69
CA ALA A 132 -35.21 -22.50 -19.02
C ALA A 132 -35.83 -23.78 -19.64
N PHE A 133 -35.45 -24.97 -19.17
CA PHE A 133 -35.95 -26.25 -19.68
C PHE A 133 -37.28 -26.69 -19.04
N GLU A 134 -37.67 -26.11 -17.90
CA GLU A 134 -38.93 -26.43 -17.20
C GLU A 134 -40.14 -25.61 -17.69
N ALA A 135 -39.94 -24.62 -18.57
CA ALA A 135 -41.01 -23.78 -19.12
C ALA A 135 -41.58 -24.35 -20.44
N ASP A 136 -42.44 -25.37 -20.31
CA ASP A 136 -43.58 -25.73 -21.18
C ASP A 136 -43.75 -27.26 -21.27
N HIS A 137 -44.35 -27.83 -20.22
CA HIS A 137 -45.02 -29.13 -20.31
C HIS A 137 -46.55 -28.90 -20.31
N PRO A 138 -47.27 -29.12 -21.43
CA PRO A 138 -48.69 -29.47 -21.39
C PRO A 138 -48.91 -30.92 -20.95
#